data_AF-A0A922VYS8-F1
#
_entry.id   AF-A0A922VYS8-F1
#
_cell.length_a   1.000
_cell.length_b   1.000
_cell.length_c   1.000
_cell.angle_alpha   90.00
_cell.angle_beta   90.00
_cell.angle_gamma   90.00
#
_symmetry.space_group_name_H-M   'P 1'
#
loop_
_entity.id
_entity.type
_entity.pdbx_description
1 polymer ?
#
loop_
_entity_poly.entity_id
_entity_poly.type
_entity_poly.pdbx_seq_one_letter_code
_entity_poly.pdbx_strand_id
1 'polypeptide(L)' 'TGQTEFLADTPLLQRSVRKRFPYIDPLNHLQVELLQRLRAAGPEADERLRRGIHLTINGIAAGLRNSG' A
#
# COMPACT_ATOMS: atom_id res chain seq x y z
N THR A 1 10.81 -14.23 -20.83
CA THR A 1 9.79 -13.38 -21.45
C THR A 1 10.36 -12.32 -22.38
N GLY A 2 11.63 -11.89 -22.28
CA GLY A 2 12.21 -10.94 -23.26
C GLY A 2 11.56 -9.55 -23.27
N GLN A 3 10.65 -9.29 -22.33
CA GLN A 3 9.90 -8.04 -22.23
C GLN A 3 10.73 -6.98 -21.52
N THR A 4 10.76 -5.79 -22.09
CA THR A 4 11.40 -4.61 -21.52
C THR A 4 10.55 -3.93 -20.46
N GLU A 5 9.25 -4.23 -20.40
CA GLU A 5 8.31 -3.66 -19.44
C GLU A 5 7.45 -4.71 -18.72
N PHE A 6 7.14 -4.43 -17.45
CA PHE A 6 6.22 -5.24 -16.65
C PHE A 6 4.82 -5.26 -17.30
N LEU A 7 4.25 -6.47 -17.43
CA LEU A 7 2.93 -6.73 -18.03
C LEU A 7 2.78 -6.27 -19.50
N ALA A 8 3.87 -6.25 -20.28
CA ALA A 8 3.82 -5.81 -21.68
C ALA A 8 2.80 -6.60 -22.54
N ASP A 9 2.61 -7.89 -22.26
CA ASP A 9 1.66 -8.75 -22.98
C ASP A 9 0.19 -8.51 -22.57
N THR A 10 -0.07 -7.69 -21.54
CA THR A 10 -1.42 -7.42 -21.03
C THR A 10 -1.66 -5.91 -20.81
N PRO A 11 -1.79 -5.12 -21.89
CA PRO A 11 -1.81 -3.65 -21.81
C PRO A 11 -2.92 -3.07 -20.93
N LEU A 12 -4.10 -3.72 -20.92
CA LEU A 12 -5.22 -3.32 -20.07
C LEU A 12 -4.94 -3.54 -18.59
N LEU A 13 -4.29 -4.65 -18.23
CA LEU A 13 -3.87 -4.94 -16.87
C LEU A 13 -2.75 -3.99 -16.45
N GLN A 14 -1.74 -3.78 -17.31
CA GLN A 14 -0.65 -2.84 -17.08
C GLN A 14 -1.17 -1.42 -16.79
N ARG A 15 -2.08 -0.89 -17.62
CA ARG A 15 -2.71 0.42 -17.39
C ARG A 15 -3.51 0.45 -16.09
N SER A 16 -4.25 -0.61 -15.78
CA SER A 16 -5.07 -0.67 -14.57
C SER A 16 -4.23 -0.72 -13.30
N VAL A 17 -3.08 -1.40 -13.31
CA VAL A 17 -2.11 -1.41 -12.20
C VAL A 17 -1.44 -0.04 -12.07
N ARG A 18 -0.93 0.54 -13.16
CA ARG A 18 -0.28 1.86 -13.15
C ARG A 18 -1.20 2.97 -12.62
N LYS A 19 -2.51 2.94 -12.93
CA LYS A 19 -3.49 3.90 -12.39
C LYS A 19 -3.71 3.83 -10.89
N ARG A 20 -3.39 2.71 -10.25
CA ARG A 20 -3.62 2.49 -8.81
C ARG A 20 -2.43 2.89 -7.94
N PHE A 21 -1.21 2.88 -8.51
CA PHE A 21 0.01 3.25 -7.78
C PHE A 21 0.00 4.66 -7.17
N PRO A 22 -0.50 5.72 -7.84
CA PRO A 22 -0.54 7.06 -7.23
C PRO A 22 -1.37 7.16 -5.94
N TYR A 23 -2.28 6.21 -5.70
CA TYR A 23 -3.11 6.17 -4.48
C TYR A 23 -2.54 5.25 -3.40
N ILE A 24 -1.77 4.24 -3.80
CA ILE A 24 -1.12 3.30 -2.87
C ILE A 24 0.15 3.93 -2.29
N ASP A 25 0.90 4.69 -3.07
CA ASP A 25 2.18 5.24 -2.66
C ASP A 25 2.07 6.17 -1.42
N PRO A 26 1.11 7.13 -1.36
CA PRO A 26 0.90 7.92 -0.14
C PRO A 26 0.47 7.07 1.07
N LEU A 27 -0.30 6.01 0.84
CA LEU A 27 -0.74 5.10 1.92
C LEU A 27 0.43 4.28 2.46
N ASN A 28 1.38 3.86 1.60
CA ASN A 28 2.61 3.19 2.02
C ASN A 28 3.46 4.12 2.89
N HIS A 29 3.68 5.36 2.44
CA HIS A 29 4.44 6.36 3.19
C HIS A 29 3.80 6.63 4.56
N LEU A 30 2.48 6.82 4.60
CA LEU A 30 1.75 6.99 5.85
C LEU A 30 1.87 5.76 6.75
N GLN A 31 1.71 4.55 6.20
CA GLN A 31 1.82 3.31 6.97
C GLN A 31 3.20 3.16 7.62
N VAL A 32 4.28 3.46 6.90
CA VAL A 32 5.65 3.41 7.43
C VAL A 32 5.81 4.35 8.62
N GLU A 33 5.35 5.60 8.50
CA GLU A 33 5.39 6.59 9.58
C GLU A 33 4.59 6.12 10.81
N LEU A 34 3.37 5.60 10.60
CA LEU A 34 2.53 5.12 11.70
C LEU A 34 3.14 3.90 12.40
N LEU A 35 3.77 2.99 11.66
CA LEU A 35 4.47 1.84 12.23
C LEU A 35 5.70 2.26 13.04
N GLN A 36 6.44 3.28 12.59
CA GLN A 36 7.56 3.85 13.35
C GLN A 36 7.09 4.42 14.68
N ARG A 37 6.02 5.24 14.66
CA ARG A 37 5.40 5.79 15.89
C ARG A 37 4.89 4.70 16.82
N LEU A 38 4.26 3.64 16.29
CA LEU A 38 3.73 2.54 17.09
C LEU A 38 4.85 1.82 17.84
N ARG A 39 5.97 1.56 17.15
CA ARG A 39 7.15 0.92 17.76
C ARG A 39 7.79 1.80 18.84
N ALA A 40 7.77 3.13 18.66
CA ALA A 40 8.30 4.07 19.64
C ALA A 40 7.38 4.22 20.87
N ALA A 41 6.06 4.19 20.68
CA ALA A 41 5.08 4.34 21.77
C ALA A 41 4.93 3.07 22.63
N GLY A 42 5.21 1.88 22.07
CA GLY A 42 5.14 0.63 22.83
C GLY A 42 3.71 0.32 23.33
N PRO A 43 3.55 -0.19 24.56
CA PRO A 43 2.24 -0.51 25.14
C PRO A 43 1.26 0.67 25.20
N GLU A 44 1.78 1.89 25.34
CA GLU A 44 1.02 3.15 25.52
C GLU A 44 0.53 3.77 24.19
N ALA A 45 0.61 3.02 23.08
CA ALA A 45 0.20 3.52 21.79
C ALA A 45 -1.31 3.85 21.73
N ASP A 46 -1.61 5.11 21.38
CA ASP A 46 -2.97 5.63 21.19
C ASP A 46 -3.78 4.76 20.21
N GLU A 47 -5.05 4.53 20.53
CA GLU A 47 -6.02 3.85 19.67
C GLU A 47 -6.15 4.52 18.29
N ARG A 48 -5.99 5.84 18.21
CA ARG A 48 -5.97 6.56 16.92
C ARG A 48 -4.82 6.09 16.01
N LEU A 49 -3.66 5.78 16.61
CA LEU A 49 -2.49 5.30 15.89
C LEU A 49 -2.74 3.89 15.32
N ARG A 50 -3.31 3.00 16.14
CA ARG A 50 -3.71 1.64 15.72
C ARG A 50 -4.74 1.69 14.60
N ARG A 51 -5.76 2.53 14.74
CA ARG A 51 -6.79 2.75 13.71
C ARG A 51 -6.20 3.26 12.40
N GLY A 52 -5.28 4.23 12.46
CA GLY A 52 -4.58 4.72 11.28
C GLY A 52 -3.85 3.60 10.52
N ILE A 53 -3.16 2.71 11.25
CA ILE A 53 -2.48 1.56 10.65
C ILE A 53 -3.49 0.64 9.96
N HIS A 54 -4.60 0.29 10.61
CA HIS A 54 -5.63 -0.55 9.98
C HIS A 54 -6.23 0.07 8.72
N LEU A 55 -6.44 1.40 8.71
CA LEU A 55 -6.91 2.11 7.51
C LEU A 55 -5.92 2.01 6.36
N THR A 56 -4.63 2.18 6.63
CA THR A 56 -3.59 2.02 5.59
C THR A 56 -3.50 0.60 5.07
N ILE A 57 -3.57 -0.43 5.94
CA ILE A 57 -3.61 -1.85 5.55
C ILE A 57 -4.77 -2.10 4.59
N ASN A 58 -5.98 -1.69 4.98
CA ASN A 58 -7.19 -1.90 4.18
C ASN A 58 -7.11 -1.15 2.84
N GLY A 59 -6.61 0.09 2.84
CA GLY A 59 -6.45 0.89 1.63
C GLY A 59 -5.44 0.30 0.64
N ILE A 60 -4.28 -0.16 1.13
CA ILE A 60 -3.26 -0.81 0.31
C ILE A 60 -3.80 -2.12 -0.27
N ALA A 61 -4.44 -2.96 0.55
CA ALA A 61 -5.03 -4.22 0.11
C ALA A 61 -6.10 -4.01 -0.98
N ALA A 62 -6.99 -3.03 -0.80
CA ALA A 62 -8.00 -2.68 -1.80
C ALA A 62 -7.38 -2.18 -3.12
N GLY A 63 -6.26 -1.46 -3.04
CA GLY A 63 -5.51 -0.99 -4.22
C GLY A 63 -4.80 -2.11 -4.97
N LEU A 64 -4.10 -2.99 -4.27
CA LEU A 64 -3.33 -4.08 -4.86
C LEU A 64 -4.22 -5.16 -5.47
N ARG A 65 -5.44 -5.35 -4.94
CA ARG A 65 -6.37 -6.42 -5.36
C ARG A 65 -5.65 -7.78 -5.33
N ASN A 66 -5.70 -8.55 -6.41
CA ASN A 66 -5.22 -9.92 -6.49
C ASN A 66 -3.69 -9.91 -6.70
N SER A 67 -2.93 -10.00 -5.62
CA SER A 67 -1.46 -10.07 -5.65
C SER A 67 -0.92 -11.50 -5.40
N GLY A 68 -1.77 -12.51 -5.61
CA GLY A 68 -1.46 -13.93 -5.38
C GLY A 68 -0.43 -14.48 -6.35
#